data_AF-A0A2N2DHU4-F1
#
_entry.id   AF-A0A2N2DHU4-F1
#
_cell.length_a   1.000
_cell.length_b   1.000
_cell.length_c   1.000
_cell.angle_alpha   90.00
_cell.angle_beta   90.00
_cell.angle_gamma   90.00
#
_symmetry.space_group_name_H-M   'P 1'
#
loop_
_entity.id
_entity.type
_entity.pdbx_description
1 polymer ?
#
loop_
_entity_poly.entity_id
_entity_poly.type
_entity_poly.pdbx_seq_one_letter_code
_entity_poly.pdbx_strand_id
1 'polypeptide(L)' 'MRGYPLDRIYEEVAFIAYYLHWPHEEIMQMEHRERKQWCEEISKINRRISDKPENVFDH' A
#
# COMPACT_ATOMS: atom_id res chain seq x y z
N MET A 1 7.10 26.18 -0.39
CA MET A 1 6.78 24.78 -0.75
C MET A 1 7.57 23.86 0.17
N ARG A 2 6.93 23.14 1.09
CA ARG A 2 7.58 22.01 1.77
C ARG A 2 7.59 20.87 0.74
N GLY A 3 8.76 20.57 0.19
CA GLY A 3 8.93 19.44 -0.72
C GLY A 3 8.43 18.16 -0.06
N TYR A 4 7.80 17.29 -0.85
CA TYR A 4 7.39 15.99 -0.36
C TYR A 4 8.65 15.24 0.13
N PRO A 5 8.66 14.69 1.36
CA PRO A 5 9.85 14.00 1.86
C PRO A 5 10.14 12.80 0.96
N LEU A 6 11.34 12.72 0.38
CA LEU A 6 11.75 11.61 -0.49
C LEU A 6 11.59 10.26 0.21
N ASP A 7 11.82 10.22 1.52
CA ASP A 7 11.67 9.03 2.35
C ASP A 7 10.25 8.45 2.29
N ARG A 8 9.21 9.30 2.23
CA ARG A 8 7.80 8.88 2.13
C ARG A 8 7.48 8.20 0.80
N ILE A 9 8.16 8.58 -0.28
CA ILE A 9 7.91 8.00 -1.61
C ILE A 9 8.40 6.55 -1.63
N TYR A 10 9.58 6.28 -1.09
CA TYR A 10 10.10 4.91 -1.03
C TYR A 10 9.22 4.00 -0.15
N GLU A 11 8.69 4.53 0.95
CA GLU A 11 7.72 3.81 1.79
C GLU A 11 6.43 3.47 1.00
N GLU A 12 5.83 4.44 0.32
CA GLU A 12 4.62 4.24 -0.50
C GLU A 12 4.86 3.20 -1.60
N VAL A 13 5.98 3.33 -2.31
CA VAL A 13 6.33 2.45 -3.44
C VAL A 13 6.59 1.03 -2.96
N ALA A 14 7.35 0.86 -1.88
CA ALA A 14 7.61 -0.45 -1.29
C ALA A 14 6.31 -1.11 -0.80
N PHE A 15 5.42 -0.34 -0.17
CA PHE A 15 4.13 -0.82 0.30
C PHE A 15 3.26 -1.32 -0.85
N ILE A 16 3.11 -0.53 -1.91
CA ILE A 16 2.32 -0.92 -3.09
C ILE A 16 2.94 -2.14 -3.78
N ALA A 17 4.26 -2.13 -4.00
CA ALA A 17 4.97 -3.24 -4.64
C ALA A 17 4.83 -4.54 -3.83
N TYR A 18 4.86 -4.47 -2.50
CA TYR A 18 4.71 -5.63 -1.64
C TYR A 18 3.31 -6.26 -1.73
N TYR A 19 2.25 -5.46 -1.73
CA TYR A 19 0.87 -5.98 -1.70
C TYR A 19 0.28 -6.28 -3.08
N LEU A 20 0.65 -5.51 -4.11
CA LEU A 20 0.09 -5.66 -5.46
C LEU A 20 1.07 -6.32 -6.44
N HIS A 21 2.33 -6.50 -6.05
CA HIS A 21 3.39 -7.06 -6.90
C HIS A 21 3.58 -6.32 -8.23
N TRP A 22 3.21 -5.05 -8.25
CA TRP A 22 3.43 -4.19 -9.41
C TRP A 22 4.90 -3.80 -9.53
N PRO A 23 5.41 -3.64 -10.76
CA PRO A 23 6.80 -3.28 -10.97
C PRO A 23 7.08 -1.87 -10.44
N HIS A 24 8.26 -1.70 -9.85
CA HIS A 24 8.71 -0.44 -9.25
C HIS A 24 8.55 0.76 -10.19
N GLU A 25 8.89 0.58 -11.47
CA GLU A 25 8.84 1.63 -12.48
C GLU A 25 7.42 2.14 -12.72
N GLU A 26 6.40 1.26 -12.75
CA GLU A 26 5.00 1.68 -12.92
C GLU A 26 4.52 2.50 -11.71
N ILE A 27 4.89 2.09 -10.49
CA ILE A 27 4.50 2.80 -9.27
C ILE A 27 5.19 4.17 -9.16
N MET A 28 6.43 4.26 -9.65
CA MET A 28 7.18 5.52 -9.71
C MET A 28 6.61 6.51 -10.72
N GLN A 29 5.97 6.02 -11.79
CA GLN A 29 5.30 6.87 -12.79
C GLN A 29 3.95 7.42 -12.30
N MET A 30 3.37 6.86 -11.23
CA MET A 30 2.11 7.36 -10.68
C MET A 30 2.25 8.74 -10.08
N GLU A 31 1.17 9.51 -10.17
CA GLU A 31 1.04 10.76 -9.43
C GLU A 31 1.03 10.48 -7.92
N HIS A 32 1.55 11.42 -7.13
CA HIS A 32 1.59 11.24 -5.67
C HIS A 32 0.20 10.95 -5.06
N ARG A 33 -0.84 11.60 -5.58
CA ARG A 33 -2.23 11.36 -5.15
C ARG A 33 -2.69 9.93 -5.42
N GLU A 34 -2.29 9.37 -6.54
CA GLU A 34 -2.66 8.02 -6.93
C GLU A 34 -1.98 6.99 -6.05
N ARG A 35 -0.67 7.10 -5.81
CA ARG A 35 0.03 6.23 -4.83
C ARG A 35 -0.63 6.27 -3.47
N LYS A 36 -0.97 7.46 -2.98
CA LYS A 36 -1.63 7.61 -1.68
C LYS A 36 -2.99 6.92 -1.64
N GLN A 37 -3.79 7.04 -2.70
CA GLN A 37 -5.08 6.36 -2.81
C GLN A 37 -4.92 4.83 -2.78
N TRP A 38 -3.93 4.29 -3.50
CA TRP A 38 -3.64 2.86 -3.46
C TRP A 38 -3.22 2.39 -2.06
N CYS A 39 -2.38 3.14 -1.36
CA CYS A 39 -2.03 2.84 0.04
C CYS A 39 -3.26 2.78 0.96
N GLU A 40 -4.22 3.69 0.77
CA GLU A 40 -5.47 3.70 1.53
C GLU A 40 -6.35 2.48 1.22
N GLU A 41 -6.49 2.09 -0.05
CA GLU A 41 -7.27 0.92 -0.45
C GLU A 41 -6.65 -0.39 0.02
N ILE A 42 -5.34 -0.57 -0.14
CA ILE A 42 -4.60 -1.74 0.39
C ILE A 42 -4.82 -1.84 1.91
N SER A 43 -4.72 -0.71 2.63
CA SER A 43 -4.95 -0.69 4.07
C SER A 43 -6.39 -1.05 4.45
N LYS A 44 -7.40 -0.66 3.66
CA LYS A 44 -8.80 -1.06 3.87
C LYS A 44 -8.98 -2.57 3.67
N ILE A 45 -8.37 -3.14 2.63
CA ILE A 45 -8.42 -4.59 2.36
C ILE A 45 -7.75 -5.35 3.51
N ASN A 46 -6.55 -4.96 3.91
CA ASN A 46 -5.83 -5.62 4.99
C ASN A 46 -6.60 -5.59 6.30
N ARG A 47 -7.19 -4.45 6.68
CA ARG A 47 -8.05 -4.38 7.87
C ARG A 47 -9.22 -5.36 7.79
N ARG A 48 -9.91 -5.45 6.65
CA ARG A 48 -11.02 -6.40 6.47
C ARG A 48 -10.58 -7.86 6.56
N ILE A 49 -9.35 -8.18 6.17
CA ILE A 49 -8.80 -9.54 6.26
C ILE A 49 -8.39 -9.84 7.71
N SER A 50 -7.69 -8.91 8.35
CA SER A 50 -7.24 -9.04 9.75
C SER A 50 -8.39 -9.03 10.75
N ASP A 51 -9.47 -8.30 10.48
CA ASP A 51 -10.68 -8.24 11.33
C ASP A 51 -11.59 -9.47 11.14
N LYS A 52 -11.23 -10.43 10.27
CA LYS A 52 -11.92 -11.72 10.26
C LYS A 52 -11.60 -12.42 11.58
N PRO A 53 -12.60 -12.88 12.35
CA PRO A 53 -12.32 -13.67 13.54
C PRO A 53 -11.48 -14.87 13.13
N GLU A 54 -10.43 -15.14 13.90
CA GLU A 54 -9.58 -16.32 13.74
C GLU A 54 -10.50 -17.54 13.58
N ASN A 55 -10.31 -18.26 12.49
CA ASN A 55 -11.18 -19.36 12.15
C ASN A 55 -10.93 -20.46 13.18
N VAL A 56 -11.86 -20.67 14.12
CA VAL A 56 -11.76 -21.66 15.22
C VAL A 56 -11.65 -23.13 14.74
N PHE A 57 -11.59 -23.32 13.43
CA PHE A 57 -11.49 -24.60 12.74
C PHE A 57 -10.19 -24.75 11.92
N ASP A 58 -9.31 -23.74 11.87
CA ASP A 58 -7.97 -23.87 11.32
C ASP A 58 -7.06 -24.55 12.38
N HIS A 59 -7.25 -25.86 12.57
CA HIS A 59 -6.42 -26.74 13.40
C HIS A 59 -5.99 -27.98 12.60
#